data_AF-A0A2E4JPB6-F1
#
_entry.id   AF-A0A2E4JPB6-F1
#
_cell.length_a   1.000
_cell.length_b   1.000
_cell.length_c   1.000
_cell.angle_alpha   90.00
_cell.angle_beta   90.00
_cell.angle_gamma   90.00
#
_symmetry.space_group_name_H-M   'P 1'
#
loop_
_entity.id
_entity.type
_entity.pdbx_description
1 polymer ?
#
loop_
_entity_poly.entity_id
_entity_poly.type
_entity_poly.pdbx_seq_one_letter_code
_entity_poly.pdbx_strand_id
1 'polypeptide(L)'
;MSEIDKGRKLSEEHKRKIAKGNTGKILSEETRRKMSEARKGKNNPQYGKHLSEETRRKMSEAHKGRKFSEETRRKMSNVKKGEKHPLYGKLHSEETRRKMSEAHKGRKFSE
;
A
#
# COMPACT_ATOMS: atom_id res chain seq x y z
N MET A 1 -10.45 -36.52 -2.01
CA MET A 1 -11.31 -35.54 -1.32
C MET A 1 -12.74 -35.84 -1.70
N SER A 2 -13.61 -36.14 -0.73
CA SER A 2 -14.99 -36.58 -0.99
C SER A 2 -15.81 -35.44 -1.61
N GLU A 3 -16.71 -35.77 -2.54
CA GLU A 3 -17.59 -34.80 -3.18
C GLU A 3 -18.59 -34.14 -2.21
N ILE A 4 -18.71 -34.70 -1.00
CA ILE A 4 -19.61 -34.31 0.09
C ILE A 4 -19.26 -32.91 0.66
N ASP A 5 -18.01 -32.47 0.57
CA ASP A 5 -17.56 -31.21 1.18
C ASP A 5 -17.65 -29.99 0.23
N LYS A 6 -18.00 -30.19 -1.05
CA LYS A 6 -18.12 -29.07 -2.00
C LYS A 6 -19.39 -28.26 -1.72
N GLY A 7 -19.22 -27.05 -1.19
CA GLY A 7 -20.30 -26.07 -1.01
C GLY A 7 -20.97 -26.03 0.37
N ARG A 8 -20.48 -26.83 1.33
CA ARG A 8 -21.01 -26.84 2.70
C ARG A 8 -20.79 -25.49 3.39
N LYS A 9 -21.88 -24.82 3.79
CA LYS A 9 -21.82 -23.59 4.59
C LYS A 9 -21.64 -23.95 6.08
N LEU A 10 -20.54 -23.49 6.67
CA LEU A 10 -20.30 -23.65 8.11
C LEU A 10 -21.35 -22.89 8.92
N SER A 11 -21.81 -23.48 10.03
CA SER A 11 -22.67 -22.75 10.97
C SER A 11 -21.91 -21.63 11.66
N GLU A 12 -22.62 -20.60 12.14
CA GLU A 12 -22.02 -19.46 12.82
C GLU A 12 -21.23 -19.88 14.08
N GLU A 13 -21.72 -20.89 14.80
CA GLU A 13 -21.01 -21.45 15.95
C GLU A 13 -19.68 -22.09 15.55
N HIS A 14 -19.65 -22.85 14.44
CA HIS A 14 -18.41 -23.44 13.93
C HIS A 14 -17.42 -22.35 13.47
N LYS A 15 -17.88 -21.31 12.78
CA LYS A 15 -17.03 -20.17 12.40
C LYS A 15 -16.45 -19.46 13.63
N ARG A 16 -17.27 -19.24 14.66
CA ARG A 16 -16.84 -18.64 15.94
C ARG A 16 -15.78 -19.49 16.63
N LYS A 17 -15.92 -20.83 16.66
CA LYS A 17 -14.91 -21.73 17.25
C LYS A 17 -13.57 -21.64 16.51
N ILE A 18 -13.58 -21.65 15.17
CA ILE A 18 -12.37 -21.48 14.35
C ILE A 18 -11.73 -20.10 14.58
N ALA A 19 -12.54 -19.05 14.58
CA ALA A 19 -12.08 -17.69 14.81
C ALA A 19 -11.41 -17.57 16.19
N LYS A 20 -12.08 -18.02 17.27
CA LYS A 20 -11.55 -18.00 18.63
C LYS A 20 -10.23 -18.78 18.75
N GLY A 21 -10.11 -19.91 18.08
CA GLY A 21 -8.88 -20.70 18.06
C GLY A 21 -7.72 -20.05 17.30
N ASN A 22 -7.99 -19.06 16.43
CA ASN A 22 -6.96 -18.36 15.65
C ASN A 22 -6.70 -16.93 16.14
N THR A 23 -7.61 -16.35 16.90
CA THR A 23 -7.43 -15.03 17.52
C THR A 23 -6.18 -15.03 18.40
N GLY A 24 -5.30 -14.04 18.21
CA GLY A 24 -4.09 -13.87 19.02
C GLY A 24 -2.90 -14.76 18.64
N LYS A 25 -3.05 -15.68 17.68
CA LYS A 25 -1.91 -16.45 17.17
C LYS A 25 -0.94 -15.55 16.42
N ILE A 26 0.27 -15.41 16.96
CA ILE A 26 1.37 -14.70 16.30
C ILE A 26 2.23 -15.73 15.58
N LEU A 27 2.35 -15.60 14.26
CA LEU A 27 3.26 -16.44 13.48
C LEU A 27 4.71 -16.09 13.80
N SER A 28 5.54 -17.13 13.92
CA SER A 28 6.99 -16.97 14.08
C SER A 28 7.58 -16.15 12.92
N GLU A 29 8.67 -15.43 13.19
CA GLU A 29 9.34 -14.63 12.18
C GLU A 29 9.79 -15.47 10.98
N GLU A 30 10.30 -16.68 11.24
CA GLU A 30 10.70 -17.63 10.19
C GLU A 30 9.51 -18.00 9.29
N THR A 31 8.36 -18.32 9.87
CA THR A 31 7.15 -18.65 9.09
C THR A 31 6.69 -17.45 8.27
N ARG A 32 6.69 -16.26 8.88
CA ARG A 32 6.32 -15.01 8.20
C ARG A 32 7.27 -14.71 7.04
N ARG A 33 8.56 -14.93 7.23
CA ARG A 33 9.59 -14.75 6.21
C ARG A 33 9.39 -15.71 5.04
N LYS A 34 9.24 -17.01 5.31
CA LYS A 34 8.99 -18.03 4.27
C LYS A 34 7.76 -17.70 3.42
N MET A 35 6.65 -17.32 4.05
CA MET A 35 5.44 -16.90 3.33
C MET A 35 5.64 -15.62 2.50
N SER A 36 6.42 -14.66 3.01
CA SER A 36 6.75 -13.43 2.30
C SER A 36 7.59 -13.72 1.06
N GLU A 37 8.65 -14.52 1.19
CA GLU A 37 9.54 -14.92 0.09
C GLU A 37 8.79 -15.70 -1.00
N ALA A 38 7.85 -16.57 -0.61
CA ALA A 38 7.01 -17.31 -1.55
C ALA A 38 6.04 -16.42 -2.35
N ARG A 39 5.68 -15.23 -1.84
CA ARG A 39 4.68 -14.33 -2.46
C ARG A 39 5.26 -13.04 -3.03
N LYS A 40 6.57 -12.82 -2.90
CA LYS A 40 7.23 -11.59 -3.35
C LYS A 40 7.73 -11.74 -4.79
N GLY A 41 7.69 -10.62 -5.54
CA GLY A 41 8.26 -10.54 -6.87
C GLY A 41 7.67 -11.58 -7.83
N LYS A 42 8.54 -12.20 -8.64
CA LYS A 42 8.18 -13.18 -9.69
C LYS A 42 7.46 -14.42 -9.16
N ASN A 43 7.60 -14.76 -7.88
CA ASN A 43 6.93 -15.91 -7.27
C ASN A 43 5.44 -15.66 -7.04
N ASN A 44 4.99 -14.38 -7.06
CA ASN A 44 3.59 -14.07 -6.94
C ASN A 44 2.84 -14.52 -8.20
N PRO A 45 1.76 -15.33 -8.10
CA PRO A 45 0.97 -15.74 -9.26
C PRO A 45 0.35 -14.59 -10.07
N GLN A 46 0.28 -13.40 -9.47
CA GLN A 46 -0.20 -12.16 -10.11
C GLN A 46 0.94 -11.27 -10.61
N TYR A 47 2.20 -11.68 -10.46
CA TYR A 47 3.33 -10.90 -10.95
C TYR A 47 3.27 -10.70 -12.47
N GLY A 48 3.46 -9.47 -12.92
CA GLY A 48 3.41 -9.10 -14.34
C GLY A 48 2.01 -9.07 -14.97
N LYS A 49 0.95 -9.45 -14.23
CA LYS A 49 -0.43 -9.37 -14.72
C LYS A 49 -0.98 -7.97 -14.50
N HIS A 50 -1.60 -7.41 -15.55
CA HIS A 50 -2.25 -6.11 -15.49
C HIS A 50 -3.77 -6.26 -15.29
N LEU A 51 -4.36 -5.36 -14.49
CA LEU A 51 -5.81 -5.25 -14.36
C LEU A 51 -6.43 -4.70 -15.65
N SER A 52 -7.61 -5.21 -16.01
CA SER A 52 -8.40 -4.67 -17.11
C SER A 52 -8.76 -3.20 -16.87
N GLU A 53 -8.92 -2.45 -17.96
CA GLU A 53 -9.36 -1.04 -17.95
C GLU A 53 -10.61 -0.85 -17.08
N GLU A 54 -11.61 -1.70 -17.27
CA GLU A 54 -12.86 -1.67 -16.52
C GLU A 54 -12.65 -1.84 -15.01
N THR A 55 -11.78 -2.79 -14.61
CA THR A 55 -11.48 -3.04 -13.20
C THR A 55 -10.73 -1.86 -12.59
N ARG A 56 -9.77 -1.29 -13.33
CA ARG A 56 -9.01 -0.10 -12.91
C ARG A 56 -9.93 1.10 -12.73
N ARG A 57 -10.91 1.28 -13.62
CA ARG A 57 -11.93 2.33 -13.53
C ARG A 57 -12.80 2.15 -12.28
N LYS A 58 -13.35 0.95 -12.06
CA LYS A 58 -14.16 0.63 -10.87
C LYS A 58 -13.41 0.91 -9.57
N MET A 59 -12.13 0.52 -9.50
CA MET A 59 -11.28 0.85 -8.34
C MET A 59 -11.10 2.36 -8.19
N SER A 60 -10.78 3.07 -9.28
CA SER A 60 -10.61 4.52 -9.24
C SER A 60 -11.87 5.25 -8.76
N GLU A 61 -13.05 4.83 -9.22
CA GLU A 61 -14.33 5.40 -8.81
C GLU A 61 -14.61 5.14 -7.32
N ALA A 62 -14.39 3.91 -6.85
CA ALA A 62 -14.56 3.56 -5.43
C ALA A 62 -13.62 4.33 -4.48
N HIS A 63 -12.43 4.71 -4.97
CA HIS A 63 -11.46 5.48 -4.18
C HIS A 63 -11.61 7.00 -4.34
N LYS A 64 -12.34 7.49 -5.33
CA LYS A 64 -12.51 8.92 -5.58
C LYS A 64 -13.20 9.59 -4.39
N GLY A 65 -12.64 10.70 -3.93
CA GLY A 65 -13.21 11.50 -2.83
C GLY A 65 -13.02 10.91 -1.42
N ARG A 66 -12.38 9.74 -1.27
CA ARG A 66 -12.05 9.21 0.06
C ARG A 66 -11.06 10.13 0.76
N LYS A 67 -11.46 10.69 1.91
CA LYS A 67 -10.62 11.54 2.76
C LYS A 67 -10.04 10.73 3.91
N PHE A 68 -8.79 11.03 4.25
CA PHE A 68 -8.19 10.52 5.49
C PHE A 68 -8.72 11.28 6.70
N SER A 69 -8.69 10.65 7.88
CA SER A 69 -8.95 11.35 9.13
C SER A 69 -7.92 12.44 9.37
N GLU A 70 -8.31 13.50 10.10
CA GLU A 70 -7.41 14.61 10.44
C GLU A 70 -6.15 14.14 11.16
N GLU A 71 -6.28 13.16 12.07
CA GLU A 71 -5.15 12.56 12.76
C GLU A 71 -4.16 11.90 11.79
N THR A 72 -4.67 11.10 10.84
CA THR A 72 -3.83 10.43 9.83
C THR A 72 -3.15 11.46 8.93
N ARG A 73 -3.90 12.50 8.51
CA ARG A 73 -3.37 13.60 7.70
C ARG A 73 -2.24 14.34 8.42
N ARG A 74 -2.43 14.62 9.72
CA ARG A 74 -1.42 15.27 10.56
C ARG A 74 -0.17 14.41 10.72
N LYS A 75 -0.31 13.09 10.95
CA LYS A 75 0.82 12.16 11.04
C LYS A 75 1.64 12.15 9.75
N MET A 76 0.98 12.04 8.59
CA MET A 76 1.66 12.06 7.29
C MET A 76 2.39 13.40 7.04
N SER A 77 1.75 14.53 7.37
CA SER A 77 2.36 15.86 7.24
C SER A 77 3.59 16.02 8.14
N ASN A 78 3.52 15.53 9.39
CA ASN A 78 4.62 15.65 10.35
C ASN A 78 5.90 14.92 9.93
N VAL A 79 5.80 13.81 9.19
CA VAL A 79 6.97 13.08 8.67
C VAL A 79 7.62 13.84 7.52
N LYS A 80 6.87 14.68 6.81
CA LYS A 80 7.34 15.40 5.62
C LYS A 80 7.81 16.83 5.89
N LYS A 81 7.95 17.26 7.15
CA LYS A 81 8.31 18.64 7.50
C LYS A 81 9.52 18.71 8.42
N GLY A 82 10.24 19.82 8.34
CA GLY A 82 11.41 20.11 9.19
C GLY A 82 12.46 19.01 9.11
N GLU A 83 13.10 18.73 10.24
CA GLU A 83 14.20 17.76 10.39
C GLU A 83 13.81 16.32 10.05
N LYS A 84 12.51 15.98 10.15
CA LYS A 84 12.01 14.64 9.82
C LYS A 84 11.96 14.39 8.31
N HIS A 85 12.01 15.45 7.50
CA HIS A 85 11.96 15.31 6.06
C HIS A 85 13.22 14.57 5.56
N PRO A 86 13.10 13.55 4.68
CA PRO A 86 14.25 12.75 4.23
C PRO A 86 15.39 13.54 3.55
N LEU A 87 15.08 14.73 3.04
CA LEU A 87 16.03 15.64 2.40
C LEU A 87 16.44 16.82 3.29
N TYR A 88 16.05 16.85 4.57
CA TYR A 88 16.46 17.93 5.47
C TYR A 88 17.99 17.99 5.58
N GLY A 89 18.56 19.19 5.44
CA GLY A 89 20.00 19.42 5.46
C GLY A 89 20.76 18.93 4.21
N LYS A 90 20.10 18.28 3.24
CA LYS A 90 20.75 17.83 2.01
C LYS A 90 20.77 18.95 0.96
N LEU A 91 21.93 19.15 0.34
CA LEU A 91 22.09 20.08 -0.77
C LEU A 91 21.95 19.33 -2.09
N HIS A 92 21.26 19.96 -3.05
CA HIS A 92 21.20 19.46 -4.43
C HIS A 92 22.55 19.69 -5.12
N SER A 93 22.93 18.79 -6.04
CA SER A 93 24.13 18.99 -6.86
C SER A 93 23.99 20.25 -7.73
N GLU A 94 25.11 20.87 -8.06
CA GLU A 94 25.14 22.07 -8.92
C GLU A 94 24.46 21.83 -10.27
N GLU A 95 24.65 20.65 -10.87
CA GLU A 95 23.95 20.25 -12.09
C GLU A 95 22.42 20.23 -11.91
N THR A 96 21.93 19.69 -10.79
CA THR A 96 20.49 19.63 -10.50
C THR A 96 19.93 21.04 -10.26
N ARG A 97 20.67 21.89 -9.55
CA ARG A 97 20.31 23.30 -9.32
C ARG A 97 20.21 24.07 -10.63
N ARG A 98 21.16 23.86 -11.54
CA ARG A 98 21.15 24.47 -12.88
C ARG A 98 19.92 24.04 -13.68
N LYS A 99 19.61 22.73 -13.73
CA LYS A 99 18.41 22.22 -14.42
C LYS A 99 17.11 22.82 -13.86
N MET A 100 16.98 22.92 -12.53
CA MET A 100 15.83 23.56 -11.91
C MET A 100 15.73 25.05 -12.27
N SER A 101 16.86 25.77 -12.26
CA SER A 101 16.91 27.19 -12.64
C SER A 101 16.49 27.42 -14.09
N GLU A 102 16.98 26.61 -15.01
CA GLU A 102 16.63 26.67 -16.43
C GLU A 102 15.12 26.39 -16.64
N ALA A 103 14.57 25.38 -15.98
CA ALA A 103 13.14 25.05 -16.05
C ALA A 103 12.22 26.15 -15.49
N HIS A 104 12.69 26.93 -14.52
CA HIS A 104 11.92 28.04 -13.94
C HIS A 104 12.06 29.36 -14.70
N LYS A 105 13.03 29.48 -15.61
CA LYS A 105 13.25 30.71 -16.37
C LYS A 105 12.05 30.99 -17.29
N GLY A 106 11.43 32.15 -17.10
CA GLY A 106 10.26 32.57 -17.89
C GLY A 106 8.90 32.11 -17.36
N ARG A 107 8.87 31.38 -16.23
CA ARG A 107 7.60 31.03 -15.57
C ARG A 107 6.94 32.30 -15.03
N LYS A 108 5.84 32.72 -15.65
CA LYS A 108 4.95 33.77 -15.12
C LYS A 108 4.03 33.11 -14.11
N PHE A 109 4.02 33.62 -12.88
CA PHE A 109 3.01 33.24 -11.90
C PHE A 109 1.75 34.05 -12.21
N SER A 110 0.62 33.36 -12.36
CA SER A 110 -0.69 34.03 -12.35
C SER A 110 -0.99 34.49 -10.93
N GLU A 111 -1.58 35.68 -10.79
CA GLU A 111 -2.18 36.15 -9.53
C GLU A 111 -3.28 35.20 -9.03
#